data_AF-A0A497RSR2-F1
#
_entry.id   AF-A0A497RSR2-F1
#
_cell.length_a   1.000
_cell.length_b   1.000
_cell.length_c   1.000
_cell.angle_alpha   90.00
_cell.angle_beta   90.00
_cell.angle_gamma   90.00
#
_symmetry.space_group_name_H-M   'P 1'
#
loop_
_entity.id
_entity.type
_entity.pdbx_description
1 polymer ?
#
loop_
_entity_poly.entity_id
_entity_poly.type
_entity_poly.pdbx_seq_one_letter_code
_entity_poly.pdbx_strand_id
1 'polypeptide(L)'
;MGKTMNKLALFLALIVAASLTLPLLHAAPVGIPILIDLSHGQPASGIDIMMKVVPEAQWYILVKSEEDKEALPDIVKNLAHGIMVGDFASADLKNFEVIIIGQPQALFTPEELTALYSWFTAYPNRVIWLAADSDYPAQGSETSQKAANMVLETLGAHLRMDYVSVEDPDSCALKPYRVLGVVEYCEIPEIKAGVTKVLFHGPGAVAWVDEAGTWHKLTATEKPPETYIIATTTSSGTIVEHQAEPQGSSGKAYTPGENGVFTLMAAEFVPVEKGKGIVIVSGESPYGGYQPGVTWMYKGFRLSGPQFIRNVILWATGYMGELSEYGKIAEVKESVESLKGEISGLKGEMGDLESSLKSYVSGEISSLKGEISDAITKLANRVNTAISGVNTLVYAALGLGLIALVLAIGALALALKKK
;
A
#
# COMPACT_ATOMS: atom_id res chain seq x y z
N MET A 1 64.07 40.56 -4.59
CA MET A 1 63.00 40.65 -3.57
C MET A 1 61.58 40.74 -4.17
N GLY A 2 61.35 41.35 -5.34
CA GLY A 2 59.98 41.51 -5.88
C GLY A 2 59.23 40.23 -6.31
N LYS A 3 59.91 39.17 -6.80
CA LYS A 3 59.24 37.93 -7.24
C LYS A 3 58.71 37.06 -6.08
N THR A 4 59.32 37.16 -4.89
CA THR A 4 58.93 36.39 -3.70
C THR A 4 57.76 37.05 -2.97
N MET A 5 57.70 38.39 -2.94
CA MET A 5 56.57 39.14 -2.36
C MET A 5 55.26 38.90 -3.13
N ASN A 6 55.30 38.81 -4.46
CA ASN A 6 54.09 38.54 -5.26
C ASN A 6 53.50 37.15 -5.01
N LYS A 7 54.35 36.14 -4.74
CA LYS A 7 53.86 34.79 -4.39
C LYS A 7 53.24 34.75 -3.00
N LEU A 8 53.81 35.49 -2.04
CA LEU A 8 53.27 35.58 -0.68
C LEU A 8 51.94 36.32 -0.65
N ALA A 9 51.81 37.42 -1.41
CA ALA A 9 50.56 38.17 -1.54
C ALA A 9 49.45 37.36 -2.23
N LEU A 10 49.81 36.60 -3.28
CA LEU A 10 48.86 35.71 -3.96
C LEU A 10 48.41 34.55 -3.07
N PHE A 11 49.32 33.99 -2.26
CA PHE A 11 49.00 32.93 -1.30
C PHE A 11 48.12 33.43 -0.16
N LEU A 12 48.36 34.64 0.36
CA LEU A 12 47.49 35.27 1.36
C LEU A 12 46.11 35.58 0.79
N ALA A 13 46.02 36.07 -0.45
CA ALA A 13 44.74 36.33 -1.10
C ALA A 13 43.93 35.05 -1.33
N LEU A 14 44.59 33.93 -1.65
CA LEU A 14 43.96 32.61 -1.78
C LEU A 14 43.48 32.05 -0.44
N ILE A 15 44.22 32.28 0.66
CA ILE A 15 43.78 31.89 2.01
C ILE A 15 42.58 32.74 2.44
N VAL A 16 42.60 34.05 2.18
CA VAL A 16 41.47 34.94 2.50
C VAL A 16 40.24 34.56 1.67
N ALA A 17 40.41 34.29 0.37
CA ALA A 17 39.33 33.81 -0.50
C ALA A 17 38.81 32.43 -0.10
N ALA A 18 39.66 31.51 0.36
CA ALA A 18 39.27 30.21 0.89
C ALA A 18 38.60 30.29 2.27
N SER A 19 38.95 31.29 3.10
CA SER A 19 38.31 31.53 4.39
C SER A 19 36.95 32.22 4.27
N LEU A 20 36.67 32.88 3.15
CA LEU A 20 35.37 33.50 2.85
C LEU A 20 34.35 32.52 2.24
N THR A 21 34.77 31.30 1.90
CA THR A 21 33.92 30.27 1.27
C THR A 21 33.82 28.98 2.07
N LEU A 22 34.36 28.93 3.30
CA LEU A 22 34.00 27.86 4.22
C LEU A 22 32.51 27.99 4.51
N PRO A 23 31.66 27.02 4.12
CA PRO A 23 30.30 26.99 4.64
C PRO A 23 30.45 27.00 6.16
N LEU A 24 29.85 27.99 6.81
CA LEU A 24 29.61 27.94 8.25
C LEU A 24 28.94 26.59 8.49
N LEU A 25 29.71 25.63 8.99
CA LEU A 25 29.22 24.36 9.50
C LEU A 25 28.37 24.73 10.71
N HIS A 26 27.11 25.06 10.44
CA HIS A 26 26.10 25.10 11.47
C HIS A 26 26.06 23.68 12.05
N ALA A 27 26.15 23.58 13.37
CA ALA A 27 25.87 22.32 14.03
C ALA A 27 24.53 21.79 13.50
N ALA A 28 24.47 20.50 13.17
CA ALA A 28 23.22 19.89 12.73
C ALA A 28 22.14 20.18 13.79
N PRO A 29 20.93 20.60 13.39
CA PRO A 29 19.84 20.80 14.34
C PRO A 29 19.65 19.53 15.15
N VAL A 30 19.42 19.69 16.46
CA VAL A 30 19.41 18.57 17.44
C VAL A 30 18.15 17.69 17.29
N GLY A 31 17.21 18.07 16.41
CA GLY A 31 16.01 17.31 16.06
C GLY A 31 15.26 17.94 14.89
N ILE A 32 14.15 17.34 14.49
CA ILE A 32 13.29 17.80 13.39
C ILE A 32 12.41 18.97 13.88
N PRO A 33 12.59 20.20 13.41
CA PRO A 33 11.77 21.32 13.87
C PRO A 33 10.37 21.27 13.24
N ILE A 34 9.37 20.96 14.05
CA ILE A 34 7.96 20.81 13.64
C ILE A 34 7.11 21.88 14.32
N LEU A 35 6.32 22.62 13.55
CA LEU A 35 5.35 23.59 14.06
C LEU A 35 3.92 23.01 14.00
N ILE A 36 3.23 23.01 15.13
CA ILE A 36 1.80 22.71 15.25
C ILE A 36 0.99 24.01 15.28
N ASP A 37 -0.06 24.12 14.47
CA ASP A 37 -0.96 25.26 14.47
C ASP A 37 -2.15 25.09 15.42
N LEU A 38 -2.29 26.01 16.37
CA LEU A 38 -3.50 26.22 17.18
C LEU A 38 -4.02 27.65 17.04
N SER A 39 -3.38 28.49 16.22
CA SER A 39 -3.76 29.91 16.05
C SER A 39 -5.05 30.10 15.25
N HIS A 40 -5.55 29.03 14.62
CA HIS A 40 -6.80 28.99 13.88
C HIS A 40 -7.89 28.23 14.64
N GLY A 41 -7.82 28.14 15.97
CA GLY A 41 -8.89 27.60 16.80
C GLY A 41 -8.92 26.07 16.93
N GLN A 42 -7.86 25.38 16.52
CA GLN A 42 -7.73 23.94 16.73
C GLN A 42 -7.51 23.62 18.22
N PRO A 43 -8.13 22.56 18.76
CA PRO A 43 -7.88 22.15 20.15
C PRO A 43 -6.56 21.38 20.28
N ALA A 44 -5.98 21.40 21.48
CA ALA A 44 -4.66 20.79 21.75
C ALA A 44 -4.69 19.27 22.03
N SER A 45 -5.84 18.60 21.91
CA SER A 45 -6.00 17.17 22.22
C SER A 45 -5.08 16.30 21.37
N GLY A 46 -4.39 15.33 21.98
CA GLY A 46 -3.52 14.38 21.26
C GLY A 46 -2.13 14.91 20.88
N ILE A 47 -1.85 16.21 21.00
CA ILE A 47 -0.52 16.77 20.73
C ILE A 47 0.54 16.13 21.63
N ASP A 48 0.23 15.90 22.91
CA ASP A 48 1.17 15.27 23.84
C ASP A 48 1.52 13.83 23.42
N ILE A 49 0.58 13.12 22.77
CA ILE A 49 0.81 11.79 22.22
C ILE A 49 1.73 11.89 20.99
N MET A 50 1.45 12.83 20.08
CA MET A 50 2.31 13.10 18.91
C MET A 50 3.76 13.40 19.35
N MET A 51 3.93 14.24 20.37
CA MET A 51 5.23 14.59 20.92
C MET A 51 5.99 13.38 21.48
N LYS A 52 5.29 12.49 22.17
CA LYS A 52 5.89 11.28 22.76
C LYS A 52 6.25 10.23 21.71
N VAL A 53 5.51 10.16 20.60
CA VAL A 53 5.73 9.14 19.56
C VAL A 53 6.71 9.60 18.49
N VAL A 54 7.06 10.88 18.44
CA VAL A 54 8.19 11.39 17.64
C VAL A 54 9.15 12.18 18.54
N PRO A 55 9.92 11.50 19.41
CA PRO A 55 10.87 12.15 20.32
C PRO A 55 12.03 12.82 19.59
N GLU A 56 12.26 12.51 18.31
CA GLU A 56 13.29 13.12 17.47
C GLU A 56 12.93 14.53 17.00
N ALA A 57 11.65 14.92 17.13
CA ALA A 57 11.19 16.23 16.74
C ALA A 57 11.33 17.27 17.87
N GLN A 58 11.71 18.48 17.47
CA GLN A 58 11.59 19.68 18.29
C GLN A 58 10.22 20.29 18.00
N TRP A 59 9.29 20.08 18.92
CA TRP A 59 7.90 20.48 18.74
C TRP A 59 7.65 21.92 19.15
N TYR A 60 7.19 22.73 18.22
CA TYR A 60 6.77 24.10 18.46
C TYR A 60 5.26 24.21 18.30
N ILE A 61 4.65 25.12 19.05
CA ILE A 61 3.22 25.36 19.00
C ILE A 61 2.99 26.82 18.68
N LEU A 62 2.19 27.11 17.66
CA LEU A 62 1.70 28.45 17.36
C LEU A 62 0.31 28.62 17.96
N VAL A 63 0.12 29.62 18.81
CA VAL A 63 -1.19 29.99 19.38
C VAL A 63 -1.49 31.46 19.10
N LYS A 64 -2.77 31.84 19.09
CA LYS A 64 -3.17 33.20 18.66
C LYS A 64 -2.82 34.28 19.67
N SER A 65 -2.91 33.98 20.97
CA SER A 65 -2.70 34.95 22.05
C SER A 65 -1.93 34.36 23.24
N GLU A 66 -1.46 35.22 24.16
CA GLU A 66 -0.86 34.75 25.42
C GLU A 66 -1.91 34.05 26.31
N GLU A 67 -3.19 34.40 26.20
CA GLU A 67 -4.27 33.70 26.91
C GLU A 67 -4.39 32.25 26.43
N ASP A 68 -4.35 32.02 25.12
CA ASP A 68 -4.36 30.68 24.54
C ASP A 68 -3.15 29.86 24.97
N LYS A 69 -1.97 30.50 25.06
CA LYS A 69 -0.74 29.88 25.57
C LYS A 69 -0.88 29.45 27.02
N GLU A 70 -1.45 30.29 27.87
CA GLU A 70 -1.71 29.96 29.28
C GLU A 70 -2.70 28.81 29.42
N ALA A 71 -3.73 28.78 28.55
CA ALA A 71 -4.77 27.76 28.51
C ALA A 71 -4.29 26.38 28.02
N LEU A 72 -3.10 26.29 27.41
CA LEU A 72 -2.56 24.99 26.97
C LEU A 72 -2.42 24.01 28.14
N PRO A 73 -2.72 22.71 27.93
CA PRO A 73 -2.48 21.68 28.93
C PRO A 73 -1.03 21.66 29.40
N ASP A 74 -0.80 21.50 30.70
CA ASP A 74 0.56 21.52 31.28
C ASP A 74 1.49 20.49 30.64
N ILE A 75 0.97 19.31 30.29
CA ILE A 75 1.77 18.28 29.60
C ILE A 75 2.25 18.74 28.21
N VAL A 76 1.42 19.49 27.49
CA VAL A 76 1.77 20.04 26.18
C VAL A 76 2.81 21.14 26.35
N LYS A 77 2.63 22.05 27.33
CA LYS A 77 3.61 23.11 27.65
C LYS A 77 4.97 22.54 28.04
N ASN A 78 4.98 21.45 28.81
CA ASN A 78 6.21 20.82 29.30
C ASN A 78 6.97 20.03 28.21
N LEU A 79 6.26 19.50 27.20
CA LEU A 79 6.85 18.74 26.10
C LEU A 79 7.25 19.62 24.92
N ALA A 80 6.61 20.77 24.75
CA ALA A 80 6.94 21.72 23.69
C ALA A 80 8.37 22.26 23.84
N HIS A 81 9.10 22.27 22.73
CA HIS A 81 10.39 22.96 22.62
C HIS A 81 10.22 24.49 22.67
N GLY A 82 9.15 25.00 22.08
CA GLY A 82 8.81 26.41 22.10
C GLY A 82 7.33 26.66 21.83
N ILE A 83 6.80 27.76 22.37
CA ILE A 83 5.42 28.19 22.13
C ILE A 83 5.48 29.63 21.63
N MET A 84 4.98 29.85 20.43
CA MET A 84 4.93 31.13 19.74
C MET A 84 3.53 31.71 19.83
N VAL A 85 3.45 33.03 20.02
CA VAL A 85 2.18 33.75 20.08
C VAL A 85 2.07 34.65 18.85
N GLY A 86 0.96 34.52 18.12
CA GLY A 86 0.67 35.26 16.90
C GLY A 86 0.00 34.37 15.86
N ASP A 87 0.43 34.49 14.62
CA ASP A 87 -0.10 33.79 13.46
C ASP A 87 1.01 33.56 12.42
N PHE A 88 0.67 32.94 11.29
CA PHE A 88 1.68 32.65 10.26
C PHE A 88 2.31 33.90 9.64
N ALA A 89 1.62 35.05 9.66
CA ALA A 89 2.16 36.31 9.15
C ALA A 89 3.23 36.91 10.07
N SER A 90 3.10 36.68 11.39
CA SER A 90 3.99 37.24 12.42
C SER A 90 5.07 36.27 12.91
N ALA A 91 4.87 34.96 12.74
CA ALA A 91 5.81 33.93 13.14
C ALA A 91 7.04 33.84 12.20
N ASP A 92 8.24 33.63 12.76
CA ASP A 92 9.42 33.29 11.97
C ASP A 92 9.42 31.81 11.60
N LEU A 93 8.99 31.50 10.37
CA LEU A 93 8.83 30.12 9.90
C LEU A 93 10.14 29.47 9.40
N LYS A 94 11.22 30.24 9.25
CA LYS A 94 12.44 29.81 8.52
C LYS A 94 13.10 28.55 9.06
N ASN A 95 12.96 28.32 10.37
CA ASN A 95 13.62 27.19 11.02
C ASN A 95 12.78 25.91 11.00
N PHE A 96 11.49 25.95 10.64
CA PHE A 96 10.64 24.76 10.64
C PHE A 96 10.75 23.96 9.35
N GLU A 97 10.98 22.67 9.48
CA GLU A 97 10.99 21.71 8.37
C GLU A 97 9.57 21.23 8.05
N VAL A 98 8.76 21.07 9.10
CA VAL A 98 7.38 20.60 9.01
C VAL A 98 6.43 21.62 9.63
N ILE A 99 5.33 21.92 8.95
CA ILE A 99 4.17 22.61 9.52
C ILE A 99 2.99 21.65 9.48
N ILE A 100 2.33 21.44 10.61
CA ILE A 100 1.10 20.64 10.70
C ILE A 100 -0.03 21.58 11.11
N ILE A 101 -0.99 21.72 10.20
CA ILE A 101 -2.23 22.43 10.41
C ILE A 101 -3.30 21.34 10.51
N GLY A 102 -3.85 21.19 11.71
CA GLY A 102 -4.93 20.25 12.02
C GLY A 102 -6.23 20.67 11.33
N GLN A 103 -7.33 20.74 12.06
CA GLN A 103 -8.64 21.16 11.53
C GLN A 103 -8.92 22.66 11.79
N PRO A 104 -8.43 23.60 10.96
CA PRO A 104 -8.57 25.03 11.20
C PRO A 104 -10.04 25.47 11.25
N GLN A 105 -10.38 26.22 12.28
CA GLN A 105 -11.73 26.76 12.53
C GLN A 105 -11.88 28.22 12.03
N ALA A 106 -10.85 28.76 11.40
CA ALA A 106 -10.83 30.10 10.82
C ALA A 106 -10.11 30.09 9.46
N LEU A 107 -10.48 31.02 8.59
CA LEU A 107 -9.83 31.20 7.30
C LEU A 107 -8.51 31.97 7.47
N PHE A 108 -7.54 31.67 6.61
CA PHE A 108 -6.25 32.34 6.56
C PHE A 108 -6.35 33.72 5.90
N THR A 109 -5.61 34.68 6.44
CA THR A 109 -5.42 35.99 5.82
C THR A 109 -4.47 35.91 4.61
N PRO A 110 -4.54 36.85 3.65
CA PRO A 110 -3.59 36.92 2.54
C PRO A 110 -2.11 36.98 2.98
N GLU A 111 -1.83 37.66 4.09
CA GLU A 111 -0.49 37.78 4.67
C GLU A 111 0.02 36.43 5.18
N GLU A 112 -0.84 35.64 5.84
CA GLU A 112 -0.51 34.28 6.29
C GLU A 112 -0.26 33.34 5.12
N LEU A 113 -1.12 33.38 4.09
CA LEU A 113 -0.94 32.60 2.87
C LEU A 113 0.39 32.94 2.17
N THR A 114 0.73 34.24 2.12
CA THR A 114 2.02 34.70 1.56
C THR A 114 3.21 34.19 2.38
N ALA A 115 3.09 34.18 3.71
CA ALA A 115 4.13 33.66 4.59
C ALA A 115 4.34 32.15 4.41
N LEU A 116 3.24 31.37 4.37
CA LEU A 116 3.28 29.93 4.10
C LEU A 116 3.88 29.62 2.73
N TYR A 117 3.47 30.33 1.68
CA TYR A 117 4.05 30.19 0.34
C TYR A 117 5.56 30.45 0.35
N SER A 118 5.97 31.57 0.96
CA SER A 118 7.38 31.97 1.04
C SER A 118 8.21 30.94 1.80
N TRP A 119 7.68 30.40 2.90
CA TRP A 119 8.34 29.35 3.68
C TRP A 119 8.48 28.04 2.89
N PHE A 120 7.40 27.60 2.25
CA PHE A 120 7.34 26.32 1.54
C PHE A 120 8.26 26.30 0.31
N THR A 121 8.33 27.42 -0.42
CA THR A 121 9.12 27.52 -1.66
C THR A 121 10.59 27.92 -1.44
N ALA A 122 10.96 28.43 -0.26
CA ALA A 122 12.32 28.89 0.02
C ALA A 122 13.39 27.78 -0.07
N TYR A 123 13.01 26.55 0.30
CA TYR A 123 13.88 25.38 0.38
C TYR A 123 13.15 24.11 -0.09
N PRO A 124 13.86 23.12 -0.66
CA PRO A 124 13.26 21.82 -0.92
C PRO A 124 12.96 21.09 0.39
N ASN A 125 12.16 20.03 0.31
CA ASN A 125 11.80 19.11 1.39
C ASN A 125 11.04 19.76 2.57
N ARG A 126 10.43 20.93 2.36
CA ARG A 126 9.45 21.45 3.32
C ARG A 126 8.20 20.59 3.27
N VAL A 127 7.68 20.25 4.44
CA VAL A 127 6.50 19.40 4.59
C VAL A 127 5.37 20.20 5.21
N ILE A 128 4.23 20.29 4.55
CA ILE A 128 3.01 20.80 5.17
C ILE A 128 1.94 19.71 5.21
N TRP A 129 1.42 19.44 6.41
CA TRP A 129 0.29 18.56 6.60
C TRP A 129 -0.95 19.40 6.92
N LEU A 130 -1.93 19.36 6.02
CA LEU A 130 -3.21 20.04 6.12
C LEU A 130 -4.32 19.00 6.36
N ALA A 131 -5.03 19.12 7.47
CA ALA A 131 -6.25 18.37 7.71
C ALA A 131 -7.50 19.25 7.57
N ALA A 132 -8.64 18.65 7.22
CA ALA A 132 -9.84 19.47 6.99
C ALA A 132 -11.18 18.89 7.45
N ASP A 133 -11.16 17.77 8.19
CA ASP A 133 -12.40 17.08 8.62
C ASP A 133 -13.38 16.91 7.44
N SER A 134 -14.66 17.23 7.64
CA SER A 134 -15.71 17.14 6.62
C SER A 134 -16.75 18.26 6.76
N ASP A 135 -17.84 18.13 5.98
CA ASP A 135 -19.01 18.99 6.07
C ASP A 135 -19.97 18.61 7.23
N TYR A 136 -19.56 17.72 8.15
CA TYR A 136 -20.41 17.26 9.24
C TYR A 136 -20.79 18.39 10.24
N PRO A 137 -22.07 18.60 10.58
CA PRO A 137 -22.51 19.80 11.30
C PRO A 137 -22.06 19.88 12.76
N ALA A 138 -21.69 18.76 13.38
CA ALA A 138 -21.33 18.76 14.81
C ALA A 138 -20.03 19.52 15.11
N GLN A 139 -19.18 19.74 14.10
CA GLN A 139 -17.95 20.51 14.22
C GLN A 139 -18.09 21.93 13.64
N GLY A 140 -19.30 22.34 13.24
CA GLY A 140 -19.57 23.65 12.65
C GLY A 140 -19.90 23.55 11.16
N SER A 141 -19.13 24.24 10.32
CA SER A 141 -19.32 24.34 8.86
C SER A 141 -18.11 23.81 8.08
N GLU A 142 -18.20 23.81 6.74
CA GLU A 142 -17.11 23.49 5.81
C GLU A 142 -15.89 24.44 5.86
N THR A 143 -15.76 25.25 6.92
CA THR A 143 -14.68 26.23 7.12
C THR A 143 -13.31 25.56 7.07
N SER A 144 -13.18 24.35 7.65
CA SER A 144 -11.92 23.60 7.66
C SER A 144 -11.50 23.19 6.24
N GLN A 145 -12.45 22.69 5.44
CA GLN A 145 -12.23 22.36 4.01
C GLN A 145 -11.86 23.61 3.21
N LYS A 146 -12.56 24.73 3.41
CA LYS A 146 -12.25 26.02 2.77
C LYS A 146 -10.85 26.49 3.13
N ALA A 147 -10.50 26.51 4.41
CA ALA A 147 -9.21 26.97 4.90
C ALA A 147 -8.06 26.09 4.39
N ALA A 148 -8.19 24.77 4.43
CA ALA A 148 -7.19 23.86 3.88
C ALA A 148 -7.02 24.06 2.37
N ASN A 149 -8.12 24.19 1.62
CA ASN A 149 -8.09 24.42 0.18
C ASN A 149 -7.43 25.76 -0.20
N MET A 150 -7.60 26.83 0.61
CA MET A 150 -6.90 28.10 0.40
C MET A 150 -5.38 27.94 0.47
N VAL A 151 -4.88 27.17 1.44
CA VAL A 151 -3.43 26.89 1.54
C VAL A 151 -2.98 26.01 0.38
N LEU A 152 -3.72 24.93 0.06
CA LEU A 152 -3.39 24.02 -1.04
C LEU A 152 -3.29 24.74 -2.39
N GLU A 153 -4.25 25.63 -2.68
CA GLU A 153 -4.25 26.46 -3.88
C GLU A 153 -3.07 27.45 -3.89
N THR A 154 -2.81 28.09 -2.76
CA THR A 154 -1.68 29.02 -2.60
C THR A 154 -0.33 28.34 -2.90
N LEU A 155 -0.18 27.08 -2.49
CA LEU A 155 1.05 26.32 -2.69
C LEU A 155 1.17 25.72 -4.11
N GLY A 156 0.14 25.82 -4.94
CA GLY A 156 0.11 25.20 -6.26
C GLY A 156 -0.01 23.68 -6.23
N ALA A 157 -0.50 23.11 -5.12
CA ALA A 157 -0.82 21.69 -5.06
C ALA A 157 -2.05 21.37 -5.92
N HIS A 158 -2.18 20.13 -6.38
CA HIS A 158 -3.37 19.62 -7.06
C HIS A 158 -4.40 19.05 -6.07
N LEU A 159 -3.93 18.44 -4.97
CA LEU A 159 -4.80 17.84 -3.95
C LEU A 159 -5.76 18.88 -3.35
N ARG A 160 -7.00 18.47 -3.13
CA ARG A 160 -8.04 19.29 -2.46
C ARG A 160 -8.87 18.43 -1.51
N MET A 161 -9.47 19.09 -0.53
CA MET A 161 -10.51 18.50 0.30
C MET A 161 -11.86 18.78 -0.35
N ASP A 162 -12.58 17.73 -0.75
CA ASP A 162 -13.91 17.88 -1.30
C ASP A 162 -14.92 18.21 -0.20
N TYR A 163 -15.98 18.92 -0.55
CA TYR A 163 -17.04 19.40 0.35
C TYR A 163 -18.09 18.33 0.64
N VAL A 164 -17.63 17.16 1.04
CA VAL A 164 -18.45 16.00 1.41
C VAL A 164 -17.90 15.34 2.67
N SER A 165 -18.69 14.44 3.24
CA SER A 165 -18.29 13.51 4.28
C SER A 165 -18.19 12.10 3.72
N VAL A 166 -17.41 11.26 4.39
CA VAL A 166 -17.23 9.86 4.04
C VAL A 166 -17.61 8.99 5.24
N GLU A 167 -18.47 8.02 5.01
CA GLU A 167 -18.81 6.97 5.97
C GLU A 167 -18.26 5.62 5.51
N ASP A 168 -18.05 4.70 6.44
CA ASP A 168 -17.71 3.31 6.12
C ASP A 168 -18.47 2.35 7.05
N PRO A 169 -19.61 1.79 6.63
CA PRO A 169 -20.44 0.94 7.48
C PRO A 169 -19.75 -0.37 7.93
N ASP A 170 -18.80 -0.91 7.16
CA ASP A 170 -18.12 -2.16 7.52
C ASP A 170 -16.85 -1.92 8.34
N SER A 171 -16.12 -0.83 8.07
CA SER A 171 -14.94 -0.44 8.82
C SER A 171 -15.19 0.82 9.64
N CYS A 172 -15.99 0.70 10.70
CA CYS A 172 -16.24 1.80 11.64
C CYS A 172 -16.25 1.40 13.12
N ALA A 173 -16.12 2.41 13.98
CA ALA A 173 -16.30 2.27 15.42
C ALA A 173 -17.75 2.55 15.84
N LEU A 174 -18.61 1.53 15.76
CA LEU A 174 -20.04 1.53 16.13
C LEU A 174 -20.98 2.37 15.24
N LYS A 175 -20.50 3.39 14.53
CA LYS A 175 -21.29 4.23 13.62
C LYS A 175 -20.51 4.50 12.34
N PRO A 176 -21.14 4.50 11.14
CA PRO A 176 -20.44 4.59 9.86
C PRO A 176 -19.53 5.80 9.69
N TYR A 177 -19.91 6.98 10.22
CA TYR A 177 -19.05 8.18 10.21
C TYR A 177 -17.79 8.07 11.08
N ARG A 178 -17.67 7.08 11.98
CA ARG A 178 -16.46 6.85 12.79
C ARG A 178 -15.54 5.89 12.06
N VAL A 179 -15.10 6.34 10.90
CA VAL A 179 -14.37 5.53 9.93
C VAL A 179 -13.07 5.03 10.54
N LEU A 180 -12.87 3.72 10.46
CA LEU A 180 -11.61 3.07 10.76
C LEU A 180 -10.88 2.89 9.43
N GLY A 181 -10.21 3.96 8.99
CA GLY A 181 -9.49 4.03 7.73
C GLY A 181 -8.45 2.92 7.63
N VAL A 182 -8.32 2.35 6.43
CA VAL A 182 -7.41 1.26 6.12
C VAL A 182 -6.22 1.76 5.32
N VAL A 183 -5.08 1.11 5.49
CA VAL A 183 -3.83 1.38 4.76
C VAL A 183 -3.49 0.26 3.77
N GLU A 184 -4.50 -0.54 3.38
CA GLU A 184 -4.33 -1.64 2.44
C GLU A 184 -3.88 -1.15 1.06
N TYR A 185 -4.44 -0.03 0.60
CA TYR A 185 -4.09 0.63 -0.67
C TYR A 185 -3.01 1.71 -0.52
N CYS A 186 -2.28 1.72 0.61
CA CYS A 186 -1.22 2.68 0.84
C CYS A 186 -0.08 2.46 -0.15
N GLU A 187 0.27 3.49 -0.91
CA GLU A 187 1.31 3.45 -1.94
C GLU A 187 2.72 3.73 -1.38
N ILE A 188 2.81 3.95 -0.06
CA ILE A 188 4.06 4.22 0.65
C ILE A 188 4.29 3.12 1.70
N PRO A 189 5.13 2.10 1.40
CA PRO A 189 5.31 0.93 2.26
C PRO A 189 5.76 1.26 3.70
N GLU A 190 6.56 2.30 3.88
CA GLU A 190 7.05 2.74 5.18
C GLU A 190 5.92 3.27 6.06
N ILE A 191 4.88 3.88 5.47
CA ILE A 191 3.73 4.38 6.22
C ILE A 191 2.84 3.23 6.70
N LYS A 192 2.60 2.20 5.87
CA LYS A 192 1.77 1.05 6.26
C LYS A 192 2.44 0.11 7.28
N ALA A 193 3.75 0.26 7.52
CA ALA A 193 4.50 -0.61 8.41
C ALA A 193 3.95 -0.62 9.85
N GLY A 194 3.44 -1.76 10.31
CA GLY A 194 2.88 -1.91 11.65
C GLY A 194 1.52 -1.22 11.86
N VAL A 195 0.90 -0.72 10.78
CA VAL A 195 -0.38 -0.02 10.82
C VAL A 195 -1.48 -0.94 10.30
N THR A 196 -2.61 -0.99 11.00
CA THR A 196 -3.78 -1.77 10.58
C THR A 196 -4.96 -0.86 10.28
N LYS A 197 -5.49 -0.19 11.31
CA LYS A 197 -6.58 0.77 11.19
C LYS A 197 -6.26 2.05 11.94
N VAL A 198 -6.67 3.18 11.36
CA VAL A 198 -6.50 4.52 11.92
C VAL A 198 -7.88 5.16 12.04
N LEU A 199 -8.13 5.89 13.13
CA LEU A 199 -9.42 6.59 13.26
C LEU A 199 -9.42 7.82 12.35
N PHE A 200 -10.47 7.90 11.55
CA PHE A 200 -10.91 9.09 10.84
C PHE A 200 -12.33 9.38 11.36
N HIS A 201 -12.48 10.37 12.24
CA HIS A 201 -13.70 10.62 13.02
C HIS A 201 -14.61 11.64 12.32
N GLY A 202 -15.29 11.15 11.28
CA GLY A 202 -16.19 11.94 10.44
C GLY A 202 -15.48 12.56 9.24
N PRO A 203 -14.64 11.83 8.48
CA PRO A 203 -13.70 12.45 7.56
C PRO A 203 -14.33 12.94 6.27
N GLY A 204 -13.70 13.93 5.66
CA GLY A 204 -13.95 14.32 4.28
C GLY A 204 -13.15 13.48 3.28
N ALA A 205 -13.53 13.58 2.01
CA ALA A 205 -12.82 12.90 0.91
C ALA A 205 -11.72 13.81 0.33
N VAL A 206 -10.56 13.22 0.04
CA VAL A 206 -9.50 13.90 -0.72
C VAL A 206 -9.78 13.74 -2.21
N ALA A 207 -9.79 14.86 -2.93
CA ALA A 207 -9.92 14.98 -4.37
C ALA A 207 -8.67 15.63 -4.98
N TRP A 208 -8.68 15.87 -6.29
CA TRP A 208 -7.67 16.71 -6.93
C TRP A 208 -8.31 17.63 -7.98
N VAL A 209 -7.62 18.71 -8.31
CA VAL A 209 -8.04 19.69 -9.30
C VAL A 209 -7.00 19.77 -10.42
N ASP A 210 -7.46 19.72 -11.67
CA ASP A 210 -6.60 19.84 -12.84
C ASP A 210 -6.27 21.32 -13.18
N GLU A 211 -5.37 21.51 -14.15
CA GLU A 211 -4.97 22.83 -14.65
C GLU A 211 -6.13 23.67 -15.22
N ALA A 212 -7.25 23.03 -15.59
CA ALA A 212 -8.45 23.71 -16.07
C ALA A 212 -9.40 24.10 -14.92
N GLY A 213 -9.06 23.78 -13.67
CA GLY A 213 -9.90 24.01 -12.50
C GLY A 213 -11.01 22.96 -12.32
N THR A 214 -10.93 21.83 -13.04
CA THR A 214 -11.92 20.74 -12.94
C THR A 214 -11.56 19.84 -11.78
N TRP A 215 -12.56 19.53 -10.96
CA TRP A 215 -12.42 18.62 -9.83
C TRP A 215 -12.57 17.17 -10.28
N HIS A 216 -11.67 16.33 -9.79
CA HIS A 216 -11.59 14.91 -10.11
C HIS A 216 -11.49 14.09 -8.82
N LYS A 217 -12.02 12.87 -8.88
CA LYS A 217 -11.87 11.91 -7.79
C LYS A 217 -10.41 11.48 -7.70
N LEU A 218 -9.88 11.36 -6.50
CA LEU A 218 -8.54 10.82 -6.29
C LEU A 218 -8.61 9.31 -6.14
N THR A 219 -8.13 8.58 -7.15
CA THR A 219 -8.11 7.11 -7.17
C THR A 219 -6.73 6.59 -7.60
N ALA A 220 -6.46 5.31 -7.39
CA ALA A 220 -5.20 4.70 -7.80
C ALA A 220 -4.97 4.77 -9.32
N THR A 221 -6.04 4.81 -10.11
CA THR A 221 -6.00 4.85 -11.59
C THR A 221 -6.11 6.27 -12.16
N GLU A 222 -6.59 7.23 -11.37
CA GLU A 222 -6.84 8.61 -11.79
C GLU A 222 -6.37 9.56 -10.67
N LYS A 223 -5.15 10.07 -10.84
CA LYS A 223 -4.49 10.99 -9.91
C LYS A 223 -3.39 11.81 -10.62
N PRO A 224 -3.01 12.98 -10.06
CA PRO A 224 -1.87 13.74 -10.57
C PRO A 224 -0.55 12.95 -10.47
N PRO A 225 0.47 13.28 -11.28
CA PRO A 225 1.82 12.76 -11.10
C PRO A 225 2.36 13.06 -9.70
N GLU A 226 3.19 12.16 -9.18
CA GLU A 226 3.85 12.32 -7.87
C GLU A 226 2.90 12.50 -6.67
N THR A 227 1.68 11.99 -6.83
CA THR A 227 0.67 11.87 -5.78
C THR A 227 0.58 10.42 -5.31
N TYR A 228 0.46 10.24 -3.99
CA TYR A 228 0.46 8.95 -3.32
C TYR A 228 -0.72 8.86 -2.35
N ILE A 229 -1.57 7.85 -2.53
CA ILE A 229 -2.68 7.52 -1.63
C ILE A 229 -2.12 6.83 -0.39
N ILE A 230 -2.52 7.32 0.78
CA ILE A 230 -1.99 6.85 2.08
C ILE A 230 -3.03 6.05 2.85
N ALA A 231 -4.25 6.57 2.98
CA ALA A 231 -5.33 5.91 3.71
C ALA A 231 -6.65 6.06 2.95
N THR A 232 -7.49 5.04 3.02
CA THR A 232 -8.78 4.99 2.33
C THR A 232 -9.86 4.41 3.23
N THR A 233 -11.12 4.50 2.79
CA THR A 233 -12.16 3.58 3.25
C THR A 233 -11.91 2.17 2.71
N THR A 234 -12.70 1.20 3.19
CA THR A 234 -12.89 -0.06 2.47
C THR A 234 -13.85 0.14 1.28
N SER A 235 -14.15 -0.92 0.53
CA SER A 235 -15.07 -0.87 -0.61
C SER A 235 -16.53 -0.58 -0.24
N SER A 236 -16.89 -0.66 1.04
CA SER A 236 -18.21 -0.28 1.53
C SER A 236 -18.34 1.20 1.83
N GLY A 237 -17.27 1.99 1.63
CA GLY A 237 -17.32 3.43 1.86
C GLY A 237 -18.49 4.07 1.12
N THR A 238 -19.07 5.12 1.71
CA THR A 238 -20.20 5.86 1.14
C THR A 238 -19.94 7.36 1.28
N ILE A 239 -20.16 8.11 0.19
CA ILE A 239 -20.15 9.58 0.22
C ILE A 239 -21.47 10.07 0.77
N VAL A 240 -21.42 10.98 1.74
CA VAL A 240 -22.60 11.66 2.30
C VAL A 240 -22.38 13.18 2.27
N GLU A 241 -23.47 13.92 2.29
CA GLU A 241 -23.44 15.39 2.25
C GLU A 241 -24.44 15.91 3.29
N HIS A 242 -23.96 16.84 4.10
CA HIS A 242 -24.66 17.43 5.24
C HIS A 242 -24.84 18.94 5.08
N GLN A 243 -23.99 19.62 4.30
CA GLN A 243 -24.04 21.08 4.10
C GLN A 243 -24.05 21.45 2.63
N ALA A 244 -24.99 20.89 1.87
CA ALA A 244 -25.22 21.25 0.48
C ALA A 244 -25.65 22.72 0.30
N GLU A 245 -25.55 23.22 -0.93
CA GLU A 245 -26.14 24.50 -1.33
C GLU A 245 -27.65 24.53 -1.05
N PRO A 246 -28.23 25.64 -0.55
CA PRO A 246 -27.61 26.96 -0.34
C PRO A 246 -27.04 27.20 1.07
N GLN A 247 -27.03 26.20 1.96
CA GLN A 247 -26.57 26.37 3.35
C GLN A 247 -25.05 26.28 3.48
N GLY A 248 -24.42 25.51 2.59
CA GLY A 248 -22.98 25.35 2.47
C GLY A 248 -22.57 25.06 1.04
N SER A 249 -21.44 24.39 0.88
CA SER A 249 -20.82 24.08 -0.40
C SER A 249 -21.11 22.62 -0.74
N SER A 250 -21.73 22.38 -1.90
CA SER A 250 -21.88 21.01 -2.38
C SER A 250 -20.56 20.40 -2.86
N GLY A 251 -20.50 19.06 -2.77
CA GLY A 251 -19.41 18.24 -3.31
C GLY A 251 -19.06 18.58 -4.76
N LYS A 252 -17.78 18.60 -5.07
CA LYS A 252 -17.21 19.02 -6.35
C LYS A 252 -16.70 17.85 -7.18
N ALA A 253 -16.11 16.84 -6.55
CA ALA A 253 -15.57 15.65 -7.22
C ALA A 253 -16.44 14.42 -6.97
N TYR A 254 -16.93 14.27 -5.74
CA TYR A 254 -17.69 13.12 -5.28
C TYR A 254 -19.19 13.45 -5.19
N THR A 255 -20.02 12.46 -5.50
CA THR A 255 -21.49 12.62 -5.46
C THR A 255 -22.07 11.88 -4.25
N PRO A 256 -22.99 12.50 -3.48
CA PRO A 256 -23.65 11.82 -2.36
C PRO A 256 -24.37 10.54 -2.78
N GLY A 257 -24.21 9.48 -1.98
CA GLY A 257 -24.75 8.14 -2.23
C GLY A 257 -23.85 7.24 -3.08
N GLU A 258 -22.72 7.75 -3.59
CA GLU A 258 -21.70 6.91 -4.21
C GLU A 258 -21.11 5.92 -3.19
N ASN A 259 -20.87 4.69 -3.64
CA ASN A 259 -20.20 3.67 -2.84
C ASN A 259 -18.89 3.26 -3.48
N GLY A 260 -17.88 2.97 -2.66
CA GLY A 260 -16.59 2.51 -3.14
C GLY A 260 -15.44 2.77 -2.15
N VAL A 261 -14.23 2.73 -2.69
CA VAL A 261 -13.00 3.06 -1.97
C VAL A 261 -12.72 4.56 -2.17
N PHE A 262 -12.77 5.33 -1.09
CA PHE A 262 -12.54 6.77 -1.10
C PHE A 262 -11.24 7.12 -0.38
N THR A 263 -10.47 8.04 -0.95
CA THR A 263 -9.21 8.49 -0.37
C THR A 263 -9.46 9.40 0.82
N LEU A 264 -8.97 9.01 1.99
CA LEU A 264 -9.06 9.76 3.25
C LEU A 264 -7.79 10.56 3.53
N MET A 265 -6.65 10.12 2.99
CA MET A 265 -5.38 10.80 3.13
C MET A 265 -4.49 10.53 1.91
N ALA A 266 -3.82 11.56 1.42
CA ALA A 266 -2.85 11.47 0.33
C ALA A 266 -1.70 12.46 0.53
N ALA A 267 -0.59 12.24 -0.17
CA ALA A 267 0.52 13.17 -0.26
C ALA A 267 0.86 13.50 -1.72
N GLU A 268 1.35 14.70 -1.95
CA GLU A 268 1.79 15.20 -3.26
C GLU A 268 3.17 15.84 -3.11
N PHE A 269 4.08 15.53 -4.04
CA PHE A 269 5.33 16.27 -4.18
C PHE A 269 5.12 17.46 -5.10
N VAL A 270 5.14 18.66 -4.54
CA VAL A 270 4.89 19.91 -5.27
C VAL A 270 6.21 20.52 -5.73
N PRO A 271 6.39 20.80 -7.04
CA PRO A 271 7.60 21.45 -7.55
C PRO A 271 7.85 22.81 -6.91
N VAL A 272 9.10 23.06 -6.48
CA VAL A 272 9.59 24.36 -6.01
C VAL A 272 10.92 24.68 -6.70
N GLU A 273 11.37 25.93 -6.67
CA GLU A 273 12.55 26.39 -7.42
C GLU A 273 13.80 25.50 -7.23
N LYS A 274 14.00 24.98 -6.01
CA LYS A 274 15.19 24.21 -5.61
C LYS A 274 14.94 22.71 -5.42
N GLY A 275 13.81 22.18 -5.89
CA GLY A 275 13.45 20.77 -5.75
C GLY A 275 11.95 20.58 -5.61
N LYS A 276 11.50 19.92 -4.54
CA LYS A 276 10.09 19.69 -4.27
C LYS A 276 9.78 19.91 -2.80
N GLY A 277 8.62 20.47 -2.50
CA GLY A 277 8.00 20.38 -1.18
C GLY A 277 7.04 19.20 -1.13
N ILE A 278 6.58 18.85 0.05
CA ILE A 278 5.62 17.76 0.26
C ILE A 278 4.38 18.35 0.90
N VAL A 279 3.23 18.12 0.28
CA VAL A 279 1.93 18.44 0.86
C VAL A 279 1.23 17.15 1.23
N ILE A 280 0.75 17.06 2.46
CA ILE A 280 -0.01 15.92 2.99
C ILE A 280 -1.40 16.43 3.31
N VAL A 281 -2.43 15.77 2.77
CA VAL A 281 -3.83 16.18 2.91
C VAL A 281 -4.61 15.05 3.55
N SER A 282 -5.36 15.34 4.61
CA SER A 282 -6.19 14.34 5.29
C SER A 282 -7.59 14.85 5.66
N GLY A 283 -8.57 13.97 5.50
CA GLY A 283 -9.93 14.17 5.98
C GLY A 283 -10.09 14.04 7.49
N GLU A 284 -9.04 13.71 8.25
CA GLU A 284 -9.04 13.76 9.72
C GLU A 284 -7.77 14.46 10.18
N SER A 285 -7.87 15.16 11.31
CA SER A 285 -6.75 15.84 11.94
C SER A 285 -5.89 14.87 12.77
N PRO A 286 -4.54 14.96 12.68
CA PRO A 286 -3.67 14.12 13.49
C PRO A 286 -3.76 14.43 14.99
N TYR A 287 -4.11 15.67 15.36
CA TYR A 287 -4.42 16.15 16.71
C TYR A 287 -5.71 16.98 16.69
N GLY A 288 -6.23 17.36 17.85
CA GLY A 288 -7.41 18.20 17.94
C GLY A 288 -8.71 17.42 17.73
N GLY A 289 -9.74 18.11 17.19
CA GLY A 289 -11.08 17.56 16.97
C GLY A 289 -11.75 16.98 18.24
N TYR A 290 -12.86 16.26 18.04
CA TYR A 290 -13.49 15.48 19.09
C TYR A 290 -12.62 14.27 19.51
N GLN A 291 -12.06 13.56 18.53
CA GLN A 291 -11.15 12.44 18.75
C GLN A 291 -10.17 12.33 17.56
N PRO A 292 -8.89 12.70 17.72
CA PRO A 292 -7.97 12.84 16.60
C PRO A 292 -7.39 11.52 16.11
N GLY A 293 -6.80 11.53 14.91
CA GLY A 293 -6.18 10.38 14.26
C GLY A 293 -5.04 9.72 15.05
N VAL A 294 -4.34 10.44 15.92
CA VAL A 294 -3.28 9.88 16.82
C VAL A 294 -3.83 8.92 17.89
N THR A 295 -5.14 8.75 17.99
CA THR A 295 -5.78 7.92 19.01
C THR A 295 -5.41 6.44 18.89
N TRP A 296 -4.97 5.82 19.99
CA TRP A 296 -4.62 4.40 20.04
C TRP A 296 -5.82 3.47 20.34
N MET A 297 -6.89 4.02 20.92
CA MET A 297 -8.11 3.26 21.21
C MET A 297 -9.34 4.14 21.23
N TYR A 298 -10.41 3.67 20.59
CA TYR A 298 -11.70 4.37 20.58
C TYR A 298 -12.85 3.37 20.65
N LYS A 299 -13.79 3.56 21.59
CA LYS A 299 -14.98 2.70 21.78
C LYS A 299 -14.68 1.19 21.83
N GLY A 300 -13.53 0.80 22.40
CA GLY A 300 -13.10 -0.59 22.54
C GLY A 300 -12.30 -1.13 21.34
N PHE A 301 -12.15 -0.37 20.26
CA PHE A 301 -11.32 -0.72 19.12
C PHE A 301 -9.90 -0.24 19.36
N ARG A 302 -8.91 -1.14 19.25
CA ARG A 302 -7.48 -0.79 19.23
C ARG A 302 -7.09 -0.32 17.84
N LEU A 303 -6.32 0.75 17.79
CA LEU A 303 -5.98 1.48 16.57
C LEU A 303 -4.48 1.74 16.51
N SER A 304 -4.00 1.95 15.29
CA SER A 304 -2.60 2.22 14.97
C SER A 304 -2.27 3.71 14.92
N GLY A 305 -3.14 4.59 15.42
CA GLY A 305 -2.99 6.05 15.35
C GLY A 305 -1.57 6.56 15.69
N PRO A 306 -1.02 6.27 16.88
CA PRO A 306 0.33 6.74 17.25
C PRO A 306 1.42 6.28 16.28
N GLN A 307 1.39 5.00 15.88
CA GLN A 307 2.38 4.45 14.94
C GLN A 307 2.22 5.08 13.55
N PHE A 308 0.99 5.26 13.09
CA PHE A 308 0.71 5.86 11.78
C PHE A 308 1.22 7.30 11.70
N ILE A 309 0.92 8.14 12.69
CA ILE A 309 1.42 9.53 12.74
C ILE A 309 2.95 9.57 12.76
N ARG A 310 3.59 8.69 13.56
CA ARG A 310 5.05 8.55 13.56
C ARG A 310 5.56 8.21 12.17
N ASN A 311 4.97 7.20 11.52
CA ASN A 311 5.44 6.76 10.21
C ASN A 311 5.32 7.87 9.16
N VAL A 312 4.22 8.62 9.16
CA VAL A 312 4.00 9.74 8.23
C VAL A 312 5.06 10.83 8.42
N ILE A 313 5.34 11.25 9.67
CA ILE A 313 6.32 12.30 9.95
C ILE A 313 7.74 11.86 9.58
N LEU A 314 8.12 10.64 9.96
CA LEU A 314 9.44 10.10 9.65
C LEU A 314 9.64 9.89 8.14
N TRP A 315 8.59 9.46 7.42
CA TRP A 315 8.62 9.37 5.96
C TRP A 315 8.79 10.74 5.31
N ALA A 316 7.97 11.71 5.70
CA ALA A 316 7.95 13.02 5.06
C ALA A 316 9.24 13.82 5.28
N THR A 317 9.91 13.62 6.43
CA THR A 317 11.18 14.28 6.78
C THR A 317 12.40 13.52 6.28
N GLY A 318 12.20 12.33 5.70
CA GLY A 318 13.31 11.45 5.32
C GLY A 318 14.11 10.90 6.51
N TYR A 319 13.66 11.12 7.75
CA TYR A 319 14.25 10.53 8.96
C TYR A 319 13.85 9.05 9.10
N MET A 320 14.24 8.28 8.08
CA MET A 320 13.80 6.90 7.84
C MET A 320 14.52 5.86 8.70
N GLY A 321 15.08 6.23 9.86
CA GLY A 321 15.90 5.35 10.70
C GLY A 321 15.27 3.98 10.93
N GLU A 322 14.36 3.87 11.90
CA GLU A 322 13.64 2.61 12.16
C GLU A 322 12.72 2.18 11.01
N LEU A 323 12.15 3.12 10.26
CA LEU A 323 11.23 2.82 9.16
C LEU A 323 11.89 2.07 8.01
N SER A 324 13.15 2.38 7.70
CA SER A 324 13.89 1.71 6.63
C SER A 324 14.08 0.21 6.91
N GLU A 325 14.25 -0.17 8.19
CA GLU A 325 14.32 -1.58 8.58
C GLU A 325 12.95 -2.27 8.45
N TYR A 326 11.85 -1.57 8.79
CA TYR A 326 10.52 -2.09 8.52
C TYR A 326 10.20 -2.21 7.03
N GLY A 327 10.65 -1.25 6.20
CA GLY A 327 10.54 -1.30 4.75
C GLY A 327 11.20 -2.56 4.19
N LYS A 328 12.41 -2.89 4.64
CA LYS A 328 13.10 -4.15 4.29
C LYS A 328 12.30 -5.39 4.70
N ILE A 329 11.69 -5.39 5.89
CA ILE A 329 10.84 -6.51 6.34
C ILE A 329 9.58 -6.64 5.46
N ALA A 330 8.98 -5.53 5.05
CA ALA A 330 7.82 -5.53 4.16
C ALA A 330 8.18 -6.10 2.78
N GLU A 331 9.33 -5.71 2.21
CA GLU A 331 9.85 -6.24 0.95
C GLU A 331 10.11 -7.76 1.03
N VAL A 332 10.65 -8.23 2.16
CA VAL A 332 10.82 -9.67 2.43
C VAL A 332 9.47 -10.38 2.47
N LYS A 333 8.44 -9.80 3.10
CA LYS A 333 7.10 -10.39 3.14
C LYS A 333 6.47 -10.51 1.76
N GLU A 334 6.58 -9.47 0.93
CA GLU A 334 6.08 -9.49 -0.46
C GLU A 334 6.80 -10.56 -1.29
N SER A 335 8.12 -10.68 -1.12
CA SER A 335 8.93 -11.74 -1.73
C SER A 335 8.46 -13.15 -1.31
N VAL A 336 8.09 -13.33 -0.03
CA VAL A 336 7.57 -14.61 0.49
C VAL A 336 6.21 -14.98 -0.12
N GLU A 337 5.28 -14.02 -0.27
CA GLU A 337 3.98 -14.30 -0.90
C GLU A 337 4.14 -14.61 -2.40
N SER A 338 5.07 -13.95 -3.10
CA SER A 338 5.42 -14.28 -4.48
C SER A 338 5.93 -15.73 -4.61
N LEU A 339 6.91 -16.12 -3.77
CA LEU A 339 7.44 -17.50 -3.75
C LEU A 339 6.36 -18.54 -3.45
N LYS A 340 5.39 -18.22 -2.58
CA LYS A 340 4.26 -19.10 -2.27
C LYS A 340 3.33 -19.28 -3.47
N GLY A 341 3.13 -18.22 -4.26
CA GLY A 341 2.42 -18.28 -5.54
C GLY A 341 3.12 -19.22 -6.53
N GLU A 342 4.44 -19.07 -6.70
CA GLU A 342 5.24 -19.94 -7.56
C GLU A 342 5.20 -21.41 -7.13
N ILE A 343 5.35 -21.70 -5.83
CA ILE A 343 5.24 -23.07 -5.28
C ILE A 343 3.86 -23.67 -5.58
N SER A 344 2.80 -22.86 -5.49
CA SER A 344 1.43 -23.30 -5.80
C SER A 344 1.28 -23.63 -7.28
N GLY A 345 1.89 -22.84 -8.16
CA GLY A 345 1.97 -23.11 -9.60
C GLY A 345 2.71 -24.41 -9.91
N LEU A 346 3.91 -24.58 -9.38
CA LEU A 346 4.72 -25.81 -9.54
C LEU A 346 4.00 -27.06 -9.04
N LYS A 347 3.23 -26.94 -7.95
CA LYS A 347 2.41 -28.04 -7.44
C LYS A 347 1.31 -28.44 -8.44
N GLY A 348 0.72 -27.47 -9.14
CA GLY A 348 -0.24 -27.71 -10.22
C GLY A 348 0.40 -28.46 -11.38
N GLU A 349 1.52 -27.94 -11.90
CA GLU A 349 2.28 -28.57 -13.00
C GLU A 349 2.72 -30.00 -12.67
N MET A 350 3.15 -30.25 -11.43
CA MET A 350 3.52 -31.60 -10.98
C MET A 350 2.32 -32.56 -10.96
N GLY A 351 1.12 -32.07 -10.62
CA GLY A 351 -0.12 -32.85 -10.69
C GLY A 351 -0.53 -33.20 -12.12
N ASP A 352 -0.34 -32.27 -13.06
CA ASP A 352 -0.57 -32.49 -14.49
C ASP A 352 0.43 -33.50 -15.07
N LEU A 353 1.70 -33.41 -14.65
CA LEU A 353 2.73 -34.37 -15.03
C LEU A 353 2.42 -35.77 -14.47
N GLU A 354 2.01 -35.88 -13.20
CA GLU A 354 1.60 -37.15 -12.60
C GLU A 354 0.43 -37.79 -13.37
N SER A 355 -0.57 -36.98 -13.75
CA SER A 355 -1.74 -37.43 -14.52
C SER A 355 -1.34 -37.89 -15.92
N SER A 356 -0.46 -37.13 -16.58
CA SER A 356 0.07 -37.47 -17.90
C SER A 356 0.86 -38.78 -17.87
N LEU A 357 1.72 -38.95 -16.86
CA LEU A 357 2.51 -40.17 -16.66
C LEU A 357 1.61 -41.37 -16.39
N LYS A 358 0.59 -41.25 -15.53
CA LYS A 358 -0.39 -42.31 -15.28
C LYS A 358 -1.12 -42.72 -16.55
N SER A 359 -1.54 -41.75 -17.37
CA SER A 359 -2.21 -42.00 -18.65
C SER A 359 -1.29 -42.74 -19.61
N TYR A 360 -0.06 -42.25 -19.79
CA TYR A 360 0.94 -42.87 -20.66
C TYR A 360 1.24 -44.31 -20.25
N VAL A 361 1.56 -44.54 -18.98
CA VAL A 361 1.86 -45.88 -18.44
C VAL A 361 0.66 -46.82 -18.58
N SER A 362 -0.56 -46.35 -18.30
CA SER A 362 -1.77 -47.17 -18.45
C SER A 362 -2.05 -47.54 -19.91
N GLY A 363 -1.78 -46.61 -20.83
CA GLY A 363 -1.87 -46.83 -22.27
C GLY A 363 -0.88 -47.90 -22.75
N GLU A 364 0.40 -47.77 -22.38
CA GLU A 364 1.45 -48.74 -22.71
C GLU A 364 1.14 -50.14 -22.15
N ILE A 365 0.72 -50.23 -20.88
CA ILE A 365 0.30 -51.51 -20.26
C ILE A 365 -0.87 -52.13 -21.03
N SER A 366 -1.84 -51.33 -21.45
CA SER A 366 -3.00 -51.81 -22.21
C SER A 366 -2.60 -52.33 -23.59
N SER A 367 -1.68 -51.63 -24.27
CA SER A 367 -1.12 -52.06 -25.56
C SER A 367 -0.39 -53.38 -25.43
N LEU A 368 0.54 -53.49 -24.47
CA LEU A 368 1.30 -54.72 -24.20
C LEU A 368 0.38 -55.90 -23.84
N LYS A 369 -0.69 -55.66 -23.07
CA LYS A 369 -1.68 -56.70 -22.76
C LYS A 369 -2.41 -57.19 -24.02
N GLY A 370 -2.73 -56.29 -24.93
CA GLY A 370 -3.31 -56.61 -26.24
C GLY A 370 -2.35 -57.47 -27.07
N GLU A 371 -1.09 -57.05 -27.21
CA GLU A 371 -0.07 -57.79 -27.94
C GLU A 371 0.16 -59.21 -27.38
N ILE A 372 0.22 -59.34 -26.04
CA ILE A 372 0.35 -60.65 -25.38
C ILE A 372 -0.88 -61.53 -25.64
N SER A 373 -2.09 -60.98 -25.56
CA SER A 373 -3.33 -61.72 -25.86
C SER A 373 -3.35 -62.25 -27.30
N ASP A 374 -2.92 -61.42 -28.25
CA ASP A 374 -2.80 -61.80 -29.66
C ASP A 374 -1.75 -62.89 -29.86
N ALA A 375 -0.61 -62.78 -29.19
CA ALA A 375 0.45 -63.78 -29.24
C ALA A 375 -0.01 -65.13 -28.67
N ILE A 376 -0.72 -65.12 -27.52
CA ILE A 376 -1.32 -66.33 -26.92
C ILE A 376 -2.30 -66.97 -27.90
N THR A 377 -3.18 -66.17 -28.52
CA THR A 377 -4.17 -66.67 -29.50
C THR A 377 -3.50 -67.29 -30.71
N LYS A 378 -2.48 -66.64 -31.28
CA LYS A 378 -1.69 -67.18 -32.39
C LYS A 378 -0.98 -68.48 -32.01
N LEU A 379 -0.39 -68.56 -30.82
CA LEU A 379 0.27 -69.77 -30.33
C LEU A 379 -0.73 -70.92 -30.15
N ALA A 380 -1.88 -70.66 -29.51
CA ALA A 380 -2.94 -71.64 -29.31
C ALA A 380 -3.44 -72.21 -30.64
N ASN A 381 -3.67 -71.34 -31.64
CA ASN A 381 -4.06 -71.77 -32.99
C ASN A 381 -3.00 -72.66 -33.64
N ARG A 382 -1.71 -72.28 -33.58
CA ARG A 382 -0.61 -73.10 -34.12
C ARG A 382 -0.53 -74.47 -33.45
N VAL A 383 -0.69 -74.54 -32.13
CA VAL A 383 -0.71 -75.79 -31.36
C VAL A 383 -1.89 -76.66 -31.77
N ASN A 384 -3.10 -76.09 -31.88
CA ASN A 384 -4.28 -76.82 -32.32
C ASN A 384 -4.14 -77.38 -33.73
N THR A 385 -3.55 -76.61 -34.66
CA THR A 385 -3.25 -77.09 -36.02
C THR A 385 -2.23 -78.24 -35.99
N ALA A 386 -1.17 -78.13 -35.19
CA ALA A 386 -0.17 -79.18 -35.05
C ALA A 386 -0.78 -80.48 -34.47
N ILE A 387 -1.57 -80.38 -33.39
CA ILE A 387 -2.28 -81.53 -32.79
C ILE A 387 -3.21 -82.18 -33.81
N SER A 388 -3.94 -81.39 -34.59
CA SER A 388 -4.83 -81.90 -35.64
C SER A 388 -4.06 -82.69 -36.70
N GLY A 389 -2.91 -82.17 -37.15
CA GLY A 389 -2.03 -82.88 -38.08
C GLY A 389 -1.49 -84.19 -37.53
N VAL A 390 -1.12 -84.24 -36.25
CA VAL A 390 -0.72 -85.48 -35.57
C VAL A 390 -1.87 -86.49 -35.52
N ASN A 391 -3.07 -86.05 -35.16
CA ASN A 391 -4.26 -86.93 -35.13
C ASN A 391 -4.55 -87.54 -36.50
N THR A 392 -4.45 -86.76 -37.58
CA THR A 392 -4.62 -87.27 -38.94
C THR A 392 -3.59 -88.35 -39.27
N LEU A 393 -2.32 -88.15 -38.91
CA LEU A 393 -1.27 -89.16 -39.11
C LEU A 393 -1.52 -90.43 -38.28
N VAL A 394 -1.94 -90.29 -37.02
CA VAL A 394 -2.28 -91.43 -36.15
C VAL A 394 -3.46 -92.23 -36.73
N TYR A 395 -4.53 -91.56 -37.16
CA TYR A 395 -5.68 -92.24 -37.77
C TYR A 395 -5.33 -92.91 -39.11
N ALA A 396 -4.48 -92.28 -39.94
CA ALA A 396 -3.99 -92.89 -41.16
C ALA A 396 -3.15 -94.15 -40.88
N ALA A 397 -2.26 -94.09 -39.88
CA ALA A 397 -1.45 -95.24 -39.46
C ALA A 397 -2.29 -96.38 -38.90
N LEU A 398 -3.29 -96.08 -38.05
CA LEU A 398 -4.23 -97.07 -37.52
C LEU A 398 -5.07 -97.70 -38.63
N GLY A 399 -5.55 -96.89 -39.59
CA GLY A 399 -6.30 -97.38 -40.76
C GLY A 399 -5.48 -98.34 -41.62
N LEU A 400 -4.22 -97.99 -41.91
CA LEU A 400 -3.29 -98.87 -42.64
C LEU A 400 -2.98 -100.15 -41.87
N GLY A 401 -2.78 -100.06 -40.54
CA GLY A 401 -2.58 -101.21 -39.67
C GLY A 401 -3.77 -102.18 -39.67
N LEU A 402 -5.00 -101.64 -39.66
CA LEU A 402 -6.24 -102.41 -39.74
C LEU A 402 -6.36 -103.14 -41.09
N ILE A 403 -6.03 -102.48 -42.20
CA ILE A 403 -6.00 -103.10 -43.53
C ILE A 403 -4.97 -104.24 -43.55
N ALA A 404 -3.77 -104.01 -43.03
CA ALA A 404 -2.73 -105.04 -42.94
C ALA A 404 -3.18 -106.25 -42.10
N LEU A 405 -3.87 -106.01 -40.97
CA LEU A 405 -4.43 -107.08 -40.14
C LEU A 405 -5.51 -107.89 -40.87
N VAL A 406 -6.43 -107.22 -41.56
CA VAL A 406 -7.48 -107.88 -42.38
C VAL A 406 -6.85 -108.73 -43.49
N LEU A 407 -5.84 -108.21 -44.17
CA LEU A 407 -5.09 -108.95 -45.19
C LEU A 407 -4.36 -110.16 -44.60
N ALA A 408 -3.74 -110.01 -43.42
CA ALA A 408 -3.07 -111.10 -42.71
C ALA A 408 -4.04 -112.21 -42.30
N ILE A 409 -5.21 -111.85 -41.74
CA ILE A 409 -6.28 -112.81 -41.39
C ILE A 409 -6.81 -113.49 -42.65
N GLY A 410 -7.04 -112.75 -43.73
CA GLY A 410 -7.47 -113.30 -45.02
C GLY A 410 -6.46 -114.29 -45.60
N ALA A 411 -5.17 -113.97 -45.54
CA ALA A 411 -4.09 -114.86 -45.94
C ALA A 411 -4.00 -116.11 -45.04
N LEU A 412 -4.21 -115.97 -43.72
CA LEU A 412 -4.26 -117.08 -42.78
C LEU A 412 -5.44 -118.02 -43.06
N ALA A 413 -6.63 -117.46 -43.32
CA ALA A 413 -7.83 -118.21 -43.69
C ALA A 413 -7.64 -118.96 -45.02
N LEU A 414 -6.99 -118.33 -46.01
CA LEU A 414 -6.62 -118.95 -47.28
C LEU A 414 -5.59 -120.08 -47.09
N ALA A 415 -4.62 -119.91 -46.19
CA ALA A 415 -3.63 -120.94 -45.86
C ALA A 415 -4.24 -122.15 -45.13
N LEU A 416 -5.21 -121.92 -44.23
CA LEU A 416 -5.91 -122.99 -43.51
C LEU A 416 -6.88 -123.79 -44.40
N LYS A 417 -7.39 -123.22 -45.49
CA LYS A 417 -8.27 -123.91 -46.46
C LYS A 417 -7.54 -124.91 -47.37
N LYS A 418 -6.20 -124.97 -47.30
CA LYS A 418 -5.32 -125.81 -48.14
C LYS A 418 -4.86 -127.11 -47.45
N LYS A 419 -5.49 -127.53 -46.36
CA LYS A 419 -5.25 -128.84 -45.72
C LYS A 419 -6.44 -129.76 -45.82
#